data_AF-A0A074S0T4-F1
#
_entry.id   AF-A0A074S0T4-F1
#
_cell.length_a   1.000
_cell.length_b   1.000
_cell.length_c   1.000
_cell.angle_alpha   90.00
_cell.angle_beta   90.00
_cell.angle_gamma   90.00
#
_symmetry.space_group_name_H-M   'P 1'
#
loop_
_entity.id
_entity.type
_entity.pdbx_description
1 polymer ?
#
loop_
_entity_poly.entity_id
_entity_poly.type
_entity_poly.pdbx_seq_one_letter_code
_entity_poly.pdbx_strand_id
1 'polypeptide(L)'
;MTHVERPRFNSYPTPISTTNYPPSSSKPYYTYAAATPTTTPTKSHPSPYHYRQASNSSQTRLAATPVSQTSSSRPTPRSSNSVPNPRTVSSSVPPPATRSNPSSEQYSHSRKNSTTSRPQPPAADYRSTKREDERYASTRAQQHQQYADAQRQARLIAERDATLKRMEERQRKAQATSWFEESQRLAAEAARKQEEEQRRRADEERRRADEKLRRAAQAQAEEERRKHARSQERGHERGRSQTHNPAAAAADKKWYQNIFRDKSRDRRKDERPERERAKSEGRAREAVEARERVDKDRARNANSASAVATSWAAYDKTCSELMEAKPSKGKMPSNLTFYDIPWPVLGQANSFHDLTNQNIAAFLLSPHHSQGKSPKARLRAAILIWHPDKFAQKVLPHVAESHRPAVVAAVNVVARIVTELISSHGN
;
A
#
# COMPACT_ATOMS: atom_id res chain seq x y z
N MET A 1 15.94 -60.25 -37.74
CA MET A 1 14.48 -60.19 -37.57
C MET A 1 14.17 -60.53 -36.13
N THR A 2 14.14 -59.53 -35.25
CA THR A 2 13.87 -59.69 -33.82
C THR A 2 12.59 -58.91 -33.51
N HIS A 3 11.53 -59.64 -33.17
CA HIS A 3 10.23 -59.08 -32.81
C HIS A 3 10.31 -58.47 -31.41
N VAL A 4 9.98 -57.17 -31.32
CA VAL A 4 9.83 -56.44 -30.05
C VAL A 4 8.34 -56.42 -29.71
N GLU A 5 7.97 -57.15 -28.66
CA GLU A 5 6.63 -57.11 -28.08
C GLU A 5 6.40 -55.77 -27.34
N ARG A 6 5.26 -55.14 -27.61
CA ARG A 6 4.78 -53.95 -26.88
C ARG A 6 3.82 -54.38 -25.79
N PRO A 7 3.98 -53.93 -24.53
CA PRO A 7 2.99 -54.18 -23.49
C PRO A 7 1.78 -53.26 -23.69
N ARG A 8 0.58 -53.86 -23.69
CA ARG A 8 -0.70 -53.14 -23.66
C ARG A 8 -1.00 -52.72 -22.22
N PHE A 9 -0.95 -51.42 -21.95
CA PHE A 9 -1.39 -50.83 -20.69
C PHE A 9 -2.90 -50.59 -20.75
N ASN A 10 -3.66 -51.43 -20.06
CA ASN A 10 -5.09 -51.23 -19.77
C ASN A 10 -5.19 -50.52 -18.41
N SER A 11 -5.77 -49.33 -18.37
CA SER A 11 -6.13 -48.67 -17.10
C SER A 11 -7.33 -47.75 -17.33
N TYR A 12 -8.52 -48.27 -17.05
CA TYR A 12 -9.71 -47.45 -16.81
C TYR A 12 -9.73 -47.05 -15.32
N PRO A 13 -9.90 -45.77 -14.97
CA PRO A 13 -10.11 -45.38 -13.58
C PRO A 13 -11.57 -45.65 -13.17
N THR A 14 -11.74 -46.33 -12.04
CA THR A 14 -13.03 -46.51 -11.35
C THR A 14 -13.49 -45.18 -10.73
N PRO A 15 -14.81 -44.89 -10.71
CA PRO A 15 -15.35 -43.71 -10.04
C PRO A 15 -15.36 -43.91 -8.51
N ILE A 16 -14.78 -42.94 -7.79
CA ILE A 16 -14.76 -42.89 -6.34
C ILE A 16 -16.11 -42.35 -5.85
N SER A 17 -16.86 -43.20 -5.15
CA SER A 17 -18.09 -42.85 -4.42
C SER A 17 -17.81 -41.78 -3.37
N THR A 18 -18.46 -40.62 -3.51
CA THR A 18 -18.47 -39.53 -2.53
C THR A 18 -19.79 -39.57 -1.76
N THR A 19 -19.80 -40.19 -0.59
CA THR A 19 -20.87 -39.99 0.39
C THR A 19 -20.35 -40.33 1.78
N ASN A 20 -20.02 -39.31 2.56
CA ASN A 20 -20.14 -39.26 4.02
C ASN A 20 -19.66 -37.90 4.52
N TYR A 21 -20.56 -36.93 4.51
CA TYR A 21 -20.43 -35.73 5.35
C TYR A 21 -21.50 -35.81 6.46
N PRO A 22 -21.12 -35.70 7.74
CA PRO A 22 -22.07 -35.66 8.84
C PRO A 22 -22.81 -34.30 8.89
N PRO A 23 -24.03 -34.25 9.45
CA PRO A 23 -24.88 -33.08 9.39
C PRO A 23 -24.34 -31.93 10.25
N SER A 24 -24.26 -30.75 9.64
CA SER A 24 -23.88 -29.50 10.26
C SER A 24 -24.91 -29.06 11.30
N SER A 25 -24.43 -28.83 12.51
CA SER A 25 -25.12 -28.21 13.63
C SER A 25 -25.77 -26.87 13.23
N SER A 26 -27.06 -26.74 13.53
CA SER A 26 -27.88 -25.56 13.26
C SER A 26 -27.33 -24.34 14.01
N LYS A 27 -27.02 -23.27 13.27
CA LYS A 27 -26.77 -21.96 13.87
C LYS A 27 -28.09 -21.19 14.00
N PRO A 28 -28.35 -20.52 15.14
CA PRO A 28 -29.56 -19.73 15.32
C PRO A 28 -29.52 -18.49 14.41
N TYR A 29 -30.61 -18.28 13.69
CA TYR A 29 -30.89 -17.07 12.94
C TYR A 29 -31.02 -15.89 13.93
N TYR A 30 -30.07 -14.95 13.88
CA TYR A 30 -30.26 -13.63 14.46
C TYR A 30 -31.04 -12.76 13.47
N THR A 31 -32.30 -12.50 13.81
CA THR A 31 -33.14 -11.47 13.21
C THR A 31 -32.61 -10.09 13.60
N TYR A 32 -31.87 -9.45 12.71
CA TYR A 32 -31.58 -8.02 12.85
C TYR A 32 -32.82 -7.22 12.46
N ALA A 33 -33.45 -6.61 13.46
CA ALA A 33 -34.45 -5.58 13.26
C ALA A 33 -33.81 -4.40 12.51
N ALA A 34 -34.36 -4.07 11.34
CA ALA A 34 -33.97 -2.92 10.56
C ALA A 34 -34.42 -1.64 11.30
N ALA A 35 -33.47 -0.96 11.93
CA ALA A 35 -33.65 0.42 12.35
C ALA A 35 -33.50 1.32 11.11
N THR A 36 -34.59 1.93 10.69
CA THR A 36 -34.64 2.96 9.66
C THR A 36 -33.90 4.22 10.15
N PRO A 37 -33.00 4.84 9.36
CA PRO A 37 -32.45 6.13 9.72
C PRO A 37 -33.47 7.24 9.45
N THR A 38 -33.90 7.88 10.53
CA THR A 38 -34.66 9.14 10.54
C THR A 38 -33.93 10.24 9.79
N THR A 39 -34.72 10.95 8.99
CA THR A 39 -34.44 12.10 8.13
C THR A 39 -33.68 13.24 8.79
N THR A 40 -32.62 13.72 8.14
CA THR A 40 -31.94 14.99 8.44
C THR A 40 -32.47 16.09 7.51
N PRO A 41 -32.78 17.30 8.02
CA PRO A 41 -33.42 18.35 7.22
C PRO A 41 -32.44 19.09 6.31
N THR A 42 -32.87 19.29 5.07
CA THR A 42 -32.24 20.08 4.01
C THR A 42 -32.29 21.57 4.34
N LYS A 43 -31.13 22.21 4.55
CA LYS A 43 -31.02 23.67 4.65
C LYS A 43 -30.59 24.22 3.30
N SER A 44 -31.51 24.91 2.63
CA SER A 44 -31.32 25.62 1.37
C SER A 44 -30.48 26.89 1.58
N HIS A 45 -29.37 27.02 0.86
CA HIS A 45 -28.70 28.30 0.63
C HIS A 45 -28.63 28.56 -0.88
N PRO A 46 -29.09 29.74 -1.35
CA PRO A 46 -28.83 30.19 -2.71
C PRO A 46 -27.48 30.91 -2.76
N SER A 47 -26.61 30.51 -3.70
CA SER A 47 -25.40 31.26 -4.04
C SER A 47 -25.40 31.56 -5.55
N PRO A 48 -25.36 32.83 -5.97
CA PRO A 48 -25.32 33.22 -7.37
C PRO A 48 -23.87 33.46 -7.79
N TYR A 49 -23.29 32.56 -8.59
CA TYR A 49 -22.06 32.87 -9.33
C TYR A 49 -22.35 33.00 -10.82
N HIS A 50 -22.13 34.23 -11.29
CA HIS A 50 -22.15 34.63 -12.68
C HIS A 50 -21.15 33.82 -13.52
N TYR A 51 -21.66 33.17 -14.57
CA TYR A 51 -20.85 32.59 -15.63
C TYR A 51 -20.33 33.71 -16.55
N ARG A 52 -19.04 34.01 -16.49
CA ARG A 52 -18.36 34.89 -17.44
C ARG A 52 -18.01 34.08 -18.69
N GLN A 53 -18.72 34.34 -19.78
CA GLN A 53 -18.42 33.79 -21.10
C GLN A 53 -17.07 34.35 -21.58
N ALA A 54 -16.10 33.48 -21.83
CA ALA A 54 -14.90 33.83 -22.59
C ALA A 54 -15.12 33.38 -24.04
N SER A 55 -15.15 34.38 -24.92
CA SER A 55 -15.33 34.30 -26.36
C SER A 55 -14.13 33.67 -27.06
N ASN A 56 -14.46 32.94 -28.12
CA ASN A 56 -13.59 32.39 -29.16
C ASN A 56 -12.57 33.39 -29.70
N SER A 57 -11.33 32.94 -29.89
CA SER A 57 -10.44 33.48 -30.91
C SER A 57 -9.74 32.34 -31.64
N SER A 58 -10.18 32.14 -32.89
CA SER A 58 -9.59 31.29 -33.90
C SER A 58 -8.17 31.74 -34.23
N GLN A 59 -7.20 30.82 -34.25
CA GLN A 59 -6.03 30.96 -35.12
C GLN A 59 -5.67 29.62 -35.75
N THR A 60 -6.01 29.56 -37.03
CA THR A 60 -5.51 28.67 -38.07
C THR A 60 -4.00 28.82 -38.21
N ARG A 61 -3.21 27.76 -38.08
CA ARG A 61 -1.92 27.63 -38.78
C ARG A 61 -1.66 26.18 -39.21
N LEU A 62 -1.16 26.11 -40.44
CA LEU A 62 -0.99 24.95 -41.30
C LEU A 62 0.27 24.13 -40.96
N ALA A 63 0.31 22.96 -41.59
CA ALA A 63 1.23 21.84 -41.46
C ALA A 63 2.72 22.11 -41.75
N ALA A 64 3.57 21.29 -41.12
CA ALA A 64 4.75 20.66 -41.74
C ALA A 64 5.16 19.40 -40.95
N THR A 65 5.39 18.30 -41.66
CA THR A 65 6.04 17.07 -41.18
C THR A 65 7.40 16.91 -41.92
N PRO A 66 8.20 15.85 -41.70
CA PRO A 66 9.41 15.91 -40.89
C PRO A 66 10.69 15.66 -41.72
N VAL A 67 11.85 15.97 -41.16
CA VAL A 67 13.13 15.47 -41.68
C VAL A 67 13.92 14.86 -40.52
N SER A 68 14.23 13.58 -40.71
CA SER A 68 15.15 12.77 -39.93
C SER A 68 16.54 13.39 -39.89
N GLN A 69 17.18 13.40 -38.73
CA GLN A 69 18.63 13.34 -38.64
C GLN A 69 19.06 12.67 -37.33
N THR A 70 19.64 11.48 -37.52
CA THR A 70 20.46 10.73 -36.58
C THR A 70 21.77 11.48 -36.36
N SER A 71 22.12 11.79 -35.11
CA SER A 71 23.50 11.69 -34.61
C SER A 71 23.59 12.14 -33.14
N SER A 72 24.12 11.22 -32.34
CA SER A 72 25.14 11.42 -31.31
C SER A 72 24.89 12.30 -30.07
N SER A 73 25.56 11.85 -29.01
CA SER A 73 26.03 12.65 -27.86
C SER A 73 25.07 12.86 -26.69
N ARG A 74 25.13 11.87 -25.81
CA ARG A 74 25.09 11.98 -24.34
C ARG A 74 25.51 13.37 -23.82
N PRO A 75 24.75 13.95 -22.88
CA PRO A 75 25.39 14.54 -21.71
C PRO A 75 24.70 14.13 -20.40
N THR A 76 25.54 13.91 -19.40
CA THR A 76 25.21 13.71 -17.99
C THR A 76 24.57 14.97 -17.38
N PRO A 77 23.48 14.86 -16.60
CA PRO A 77 23.11 15.91 -15.67
C PRO A 77 23.82 15.68 -14.33
N ARG A 78 24.92 16.42 -14.21
CA ARG A 78 25.51 17.05 -13.05
C ARG A 78 24.61 17.05 -11.79
N SER A 79 25.14 16.42 -10.74
CA SER A 79 24.78 16.63 -9.34
C SER A 79 24.75 18.12 -9.00
N SER A 80 23.62 18.60 -8.52
CA SER A 80 23.52 19.88 -7.80
C SER A 80 22.67 19.67 -6.56
N ASN A 81 23.36 19.42 -5.45
CA ASN A 81 22.85 19.65 -4.11
C ASN A 81 22.40 21.10 -4.00
N SER A 82 21.09 21.34 -3.93
CA SER A 82 20.56 22.59 -3.44
C SER A 82 19.52 22.25 -2.38
N VAL A 83 19.95 22.37 -1.12
CA VAL A 83 19.13 22.28 0.08
C VAL A 83 18.43 23.63 0.24
N PRO A 84 17.10 23.72 0.15
CA PRO A 84 16.39 24.88 0.67
C PRO A 84 16.16 24.68 2.16
N ASN A 85 16.82 25.55 2.92
CA ASN A 85 16.69 25.74 4.36
C ASN A 85 15.32 26.40 4.66
N PRO A 86 14.35 25.75 5.34
CA PRO A 86 13.18 26.46 5.83
C PRO A 86 13.48 27.06 7.20
N ARG A 87 13.52 28.39 7.17
CA ARG A 87 13.54 29.34 8.28
C ARG A 87 12.69 28.88 9.47
N THR A 88 13.34 28.87 10.62
CA THR A 88 12.76 28.98 11.95
C THR A 88 11.93 30.26 12.06
N VAL A 89 10.61 30.14 11.93
CA VAL A 89 9.68 31.17 12.43
C VAL A 89 9.35 30.83 13.88
N SER A 90 10.02 31.57 14.77
CA SER A 90 9.59 31.80 16.15
C SER A 90 8.11 32.20 16.16
N SER A 91 7.27 31.34 16.72
CA SER A 91 5.96 31.74 17.22
C SER A 91 5.98 31.60 18.73
N SER A 92 6.25 32.73 19.38
CA SER A 92 6.07 32.97 20.80
C SER A 92 4.57 32.97 21.09
N VAL A 93 4.08 31.94 21.77
CA VAL A 93 2.78 31.97 22.45
C VAL A 93 3.03 31.53 23.90
N PRO A 94 2.82 32.40 24.90
CA PRO A 94 3.01 32.07 26.30
C PRO A 94 1.83 31.24 26.84
N PRO A 95 2.06 30.33 27.80
CA PRO A 95 0.97 29.63 28.48
C PRO A 95 0.31 30.54 29.53
N PRO A 96 -1.01 30.38 29.80
CA PRO A 96 -1.68 31.12 30.85
C PRO A 96 -1.25 30.60 32.23
N ALA A 97 -0.89 31.55 33.10
CA ALA A 97 -0.66 31.32 34.51
C ALA A 97 -1.98 31.01 35.22
N THR A 98 -2.12 29.79 35.76
CA THR A 98 -3.06 29.51 36.84
C THR A 98 -2.27 29.26 38.11
N ARG A 99 -2.10 30.37 38.83
CA ARG A 99 -1.58 30.49 40.18
C ARG A 99 -2.72 30.12 41.14
N SER A 100 -2.61 29.00 41.82
CA SER A 100 -3.44 28.68 42.98
C SER A 100 -2.54 28.25 44.13
N ASN A 101 -2.16 29.26 44.89
CA ASN A 101 -1.63 29.19 46.25
C ASN A 101 -2.79 28.85 47.20
N PRO A 102 -2.64 27.87 48.10
CA PRO A 102 -3.22 27.96 49.44
C PRO A 102 -2.06 28.35 50.39
N SER A 103 -2.06 29.57 50.93
CA SER A 103 -2.66 29.84 52.25
C SER A 103 -1.98 28.98 53.33
N SER A 104 -0.80 29.36 53.81
CA SER A 104 -0.65 30.21 55.01
C SER A 104 -1.63 29.85 56.13
N GLU A 105 -1.26 28.87 56.96
CA GLU A 105 -1.66 28.84 58.36
C GLU A 105 -0.39 28.93 59.20
N GLN A 106 -0.05 30.16 59.55
CA GLN A 106 0.85 30.49 60.64
C GLN A 106 0.15 30.14 61.96
N TYR A 107 0.42 28.96 62.50
CA TYR A 107 0.13 28.68 63.90
C TYR A 107 1.32 29.13 64.76
N SER A 108 1.24 30.38 65.21
CA SER A 108 2.05 30.93 66.28
C SER A 108 1.50 30.44 67.63
N HIS A 109 2.12 29.41 68.22
CA HIS A 109 1.87 29.06 69.62
C HIS A 109 2.98 29.58 70.53
N SER A 110 2.65 30.74 71.08
CA SER A 110 2.98 31.29 72.38
C SER A 110 3.91 30.47 73.26
N ARG A 111 5.06 31.09 73.56
CA ARG A 111 5.87 30.88 74.76
C ARG A 111 4.99 30.82 76.01
N LYS A 112 5.22 29.83 76.87
CA LYS A 112 5.02 29.95 78.31
C LYS A 112 6.28 29.42 78.99
N ASN A 113 7.04 30.35 79.53
CA ASN A 113 8.20 30.11 80.39
C ASN A 113 7.67 29.58 81.72
N SER A 114 7.94 28.32 82.03
CA SER A 114 7.74 27.75 83.36
C SER A 114 9.12 27.45 83.96
N THR A 115 9.69 28.47 84.59
CA THR A 115 10.87 28.38 85.46
C THR A 115 10.50 27.49 86.65
N THR A 116 10.84 26.20 86.58
CA THR A 116 10.77 25.29 87.73
C THR A 116 12.20 24.94 88.12
N SER A 117 12.63 25.53 89.23
CA SER A 117 13.86 25.25 89.97
C SER A 117 13.97 23.75 90.28
N ARG A 118 14.97 23.09 89.67
CA ARG A 118 15.30 21.68 89.90
C ARG A 118 16.50 21.58 90.86
N PRO A 119 16.46 20.70 91.89
CA PRO A 119 17.53 20.60 92.87
C PRO A 119 18.81 20.01 92.26
N GLN A 120 19.97 20.54 92.65
CA GLN A 120 21.29 20.01 92.29
C GLN A 120 21.50 18.62 92.92
N PRO A 121 21.84 17.59 92.12
CA PRO A 121 22.31 16.31 92.65
C PRO A 121 23.81 16.37 93.00
N PRO A 122 24.25 15.50 93.92
CA PRO A 122 25.61 15.50 94.45
C PRO A 122 26.66 15.11 93.40
N ALA A 123 27.80 15.80 93.48
CA ALA A 123 28.97 15.60 92.63
C ALA A 123 29.66 14.26 92.96
N ALA A 124 29.36 13.22 92.19
CA ALA A 124 30.12 11.98 92.18
C ALA A 124 30.33 11.52 90.71
N ASP A 125 31.60 11.37 90.33
CA ASP A 125 32.13 10.61 89.18
C ASP A 125 31.52 10.82 87.78
N TYR A 126 31.34 12.08 87.37
CA TYR A 126 30.76 12.47 86.07
C TYR A 126 31.67 12.38 84.82
N ARG A 127 32.88 11.80 84.91
CA ARG A 127 33.78 11.75 83.73
C ARG A 127 33.51 10.59 82.77
N SER A 128 32.78 9.56 83.18
CA SER A 128 32.56 8.37 82.34
C SER A 128 31.31 8.46 81.45
N THR A 129 30.20 9.04 81.94
CA THR A 129 28.91 9.08 81.23
C THR A 129 28.88 10.04 80.02
N LYS A 130 29.69 11.10 80.05
CA LYS A 130 29.75 12.09 78.95
C LYS A 130 30.24 11.49 77.62
N ARG A 131 31.01 10.40 77.68
CA ARG A 131 31.59 9.74 76.50
C ARG A 131 30.58 8.83 75.79
N GLU A 132 29.57 8.33 76.50
CA GLU A 132 28.51 7.48 75.93
C GLU A 132 27.44 8.33 75.22
N ASP A 133 27.10 9.49 75.79
CA ASP A 133 26.18 10.46 75.18
C ASP A 133 26.72 11.00 73.84
N GLU A 134 28.02 11.26 73.74
CA GLU A 134 28.66 11.68 72.47
C GLU A 134 28.61 10.59 71.39
N ARG A 135 28.76 9.31 71.77
CA ARG A 135 28.59 8.18 70.83
C ARG A 135 27.17 8.07 70.32
N TYR A 136 26.17 8.24 71.19
CA TYR A 136 24.76 8.16 70.83
C TYR A 136 24.32 9.34 69.95
N ALA A 137 24.84 10.54 70.22
CA ALA A 137 24.61 11.72 69.38
C ALA A 137 25.24 11.55 67.99
N SER A 138 26.45 10.99 67.91
CA SER A 138 27.15 10.73 66.65
C SER A 138 26.42 9.70 65.77
N THR A 139 25.97 8.58 66.34
CA THR A 139 25.22 7.57 65.58
C THR A 139 23.87 8.08 65.07
N ARG A 140 23.15 8.88 65.88
CA ARG A 140 21.91 9.54 65.44
C ARG A 140 22.17 10.54 64.32
N ALA A 141 23.24 11.33 64.41
CA ALA A 141 23.62 12.27 63.35
C ALA A 141 23.95 11.53 62.05
N GLN A 142 24.69 10.42 62.14
CA GLN A 142 25.00 9.57 60.99
C GLN A 142 23.74 8.95 60.37
N GLN A 143 22.82 8.42 61.17
CA GLN A 143 21.53 7.91 60.68
C GLN A 143 20.70 8.99 60.00
N HIS A 144 20.65 10.20 60.58
CA HIS A 144 19.94 11.33 59.99
C HIS A 144 20.55 11.74 58.64
N GLN A 145 21.88 11.71 58.53
CA GLN A 145 22.57 11.98 57.28
C GLN A 145 22.28 10.91 56.22
N GLN A 146 22.33 9.62 56.58
CA GLN A 146 21.98 8.52 55.69
C GLN A 146 20.52 8.62 55.20
N TYR A 147 19.59 8.98 56.08
CA TYR A 147 18.20 9.20 55.70
C TYR A 147 18.03 10.39 54.75
N ALA A 148 18.74 11.49 54.98
CA ALA A 148 18.74 12.65 54.08
C ALA A 148 19.32 12.29 52.69
N ASP A 149 20.39 11.50 52.63
CA ASP A 149 20.97 11.02 51.38
C ASP A 149 20.04 10.06 50.64
N ALA A 150 19.39 9.14 51.36
CA ALA A 150 18.38 8.25 50.78
C ALA A 150 17.19 9.06 50.20
N GLN A 151 16.75 10.11 50.88
CA GLN A 151 15.71 11.00 50.34
C GLN A 151 16.17 11.76 49.10
N ARG A 152 17.43 12.23 49.05
CA ARG A 152 18.00 12.87 47.86
C ARG A 152 18.02 11.90 46.67
N GLN A 153 18.47 10.67 46.89
CA GLN A 153 18.47 9.63 45.85
C GLN A 153 17.06 9.29 45.37
N ALA A 154 16.10 9.12 46.29
CA ALA A 154 14.71 8.84 45.95
C ALA A 154 14.09 9.96 45.08
N ARG A 155 14.40 11.23 45.36
CA ARG A 155 13.96 12.37 44.52
C ARG A 155 14.55 12.32 43.12
N LEU A 156 15.84 12.02 42.98
CA LEU A 156 16.49 11.90 41.66
C LEU A 156 15.92 10.75 40.83
N ILE A 157 15.63 9.61 41.46
CA ILE A 157 14.96 8.48 40.79
C ILE A 157 13.56 8.88 40.33
N ALA A 158 12.77 9.50 41.21
CA ALA A 158 11.42 9.96 40.86
C ALA A 158 11.42 10.99 39.72
N GLU A 159 12.41 11.90 39.68
CA GLU A 159 12.56 12.86 38.59
C GLU A 159 12.93 12.18 37.26
N ARG A 160 13.86 11.22 37.29
CA ARG A 160 14.22 10.42 36.11
C ARG A 160 13.01 9.63 35.59
N ASP A 161 12.25 9.00 36.46
CA ASP A 161 11.09 8.21 36.06
C ASP A 161 9.95 9.11 35.55
N ALA A 162 9.78 10.31 36.11
CA ALA A 162 8.85 11.31 35.59
C ALA A 162 9.24 11.79 34.18
N THR A 163 10.55 11.97 33.89
CA THR A 163 11.01 12.34 32.54
C THR A 163 10.81 11.21 31.53
N LEU A 164 11.10 9.96 31.90
CA LEU A 164 10.80 8.78 31.08
C LEU A 164 9.31 8.69 30.74
N LYS A 165 8.45 8.85 31.75
CA LYS A 165 6.99 8.81 31.57
C LYS A 165 6.48 9.90 30.62
N ARG A 166 7.04 11.13 30.70
CA ARG A 166 6.71 12.21 29.75
C ARG A 166 7.16 11.90 28.33
N MET A 167 8.30 11.25 28.15
CA MET A 167 8.77 10.84 26.82
C MET A 167 7.89 9.73 26.23
N GLU A 168 7.53 8.73 27.04
CA GLU A 168 6.62 7.66 26.63
C GLU A 168 5.23 8.21 26.28
N GLU A 169 4.69 9.13 27.07
CA GLU A 169 3.42 9.78 26.77
C GLU A 169 3.47 10.58 25.46
N ARG A 170 4.58 11.29 25.18
CA ARG A 170 4.79 11.98 23.89
C ARG A 170 4.84 10.99 22.73
N GLN A 171 5.53 9.86 22.88
CA GLN A 171 5.58 8.82 21.86
C GLN A 171 4.18 8.23 21.61
N ARG A 172 3.43 7.93 22.67
CA ARG A 172 2.06 7.41 22.55
C ARG A 172 1.13 8.41 21.85
N LYS A 173 1.23 9.71 22.17
CA LYS A 173 0.49 10.76 21.48
C LYS A 173 0.88 10.85 20.00
N ALA A 174 2.17 10.80 19.68
CA ALA A 174 2.65 10.82 18.31
C ALA A 174 2.19 9.59 17.49
N GLN A 175 2.18 8.41 18.11
CA GLN A 175 1.62 7.21 17.49
C GLN A 175 0.11 7.32 17.27
N ALA A 176 -0.64 7.86 18.24
CA ALA A 176 -2.08 8.05 18.11
C ALA A 176 -2.42 9.06 17.00
N THR A 177 -1.66 10.16 16.86
CA THR A 177 -1.84 11.12 15.77
C THR A 177 -1.49 10.50 14.42
N SER A 178 -0.38 9.76 14.32
CA SER A 178 0.01 9.06 13.10
C SER A 178 -1.06 8.07 12.65
N TRP A 179 -1.61 7.29 13.59
CA TRP A 179 -2.66 6.31 13.30
C TRP A 179 -3.95 6.99 12.82
N PHE A 180 -4.33 8.12 13.44
CA PHE A 180 -5.51 8.88 13.03
C PHE A 180 -5.36 9.49 11.63
N GLU A 181 -4.18 10.03 11.30
CA GLU A 181 -3.89 10.55 9.95
C GLU A 181 -3.91 9.45 8.89
N GLU A 182 -3.35 8.29 9.18
CA GLU A 182 -3.38 7.13 8.29
C GLU A 182 -4.81 6.63 8.06
N SER A 183 -5.62 6.55 9.12
CA SER A 183 -7.03 6.21 9.04
C SER A 183 -7.82 7.20 8.15
N GLN A 184 -7.55 8.51 8.28
CA GLN A 184 -8.15 9.52 7.40
C GLN A 184 -7.71 9.36 5.94
N ARG A 185 -6.43 9.04 5.68
CA ARG A 185 -5.93 8.80 4.33
C ARG A 185 -6.63 7.61 3.66
N LEU A 186 -6.77 6.51 4.40
CA LEU A 186 -7.49 5.32 3.92
C LEU A 186 -8.97 5.62 3.64
N ALA A 187 -9.64 6.39 4.51
CA ALA A 187 -11.02 6.81 4.29
C ALA A 187 -11.17 7.70 3.04
N ALA A 188 -10.24 8.64 2.83
CA ALA A 188 -10.23 9.49 1.65
C ALA A 188 -9.96 8.72 0.35
N GLU A 189 -9.06 7.73 0.39
CA GLU A 189 -8.80 6.84 -0.74
C GLU A 189 -10.02 5.97 -1.08
N ALA A 190 -10.68 5.41 -0.06
CA ALA A 190 -11.92 4.67 -0.23
C ALA A 190 -13.03 5.54 -0.85
N ALA A 191 -13.15 6.80 -0.41
CA ALA A 191 -14.10 7.76 -0.98
C ALA A 191 -13.80 8.06 -2.46
N ARG A 192 -12.52 8.27 -2.82
CA ARG A 192 -12.09 8.47 -4.22
C ARG A 192 -12.43 7.26 -5.09
N LYS A 193 -12.20 6.05 -4.57
CA LYS A 193 -12.52 4.80 -5.28
C LYS A 193 -14.02 4.64 -5.52
N GLN A 194 -14.84 5.02 -4.54
CA GLN A 194 -16.30 5.03 -4.70
C GLN A 194 -16.76 6.07 -5.73
N GLU A 195 -16.18 7.28 -5.71
CA GLU A 195 -16.49 8.32 -6.70
C GLU A 195 -16.11 7.87 -8.12
N GLU A 196 -14.93 7.27 -8.30
CA GLU A 196 -14.48 6.75 -9.59
C GLU A 196 -15.39 5.61 -10.10
N GLU A 197 -15.83 4.71 -9.20
CA GLU A 197 -16.78 3.66 -9.56
C GLU A 197 -18.13 4.24 -9.96
N GLN A 198 -18.62 5.26 -9.25
CA GLN A 198 -19.85 5.96 -9.63
C GLN A 198 -19.72 6.64 -11.00
N ARG A 199 -18.59 7.30 -11.27
CA ARG A 199 -18.29 7.87 -12.59
C ARG A 199 -18.29 6.81 -13.68
N ARG A 200 -17.66 5.65 -13.43
CA ARG A 200 -17.64 4.53 -14.38
C ARG A 200 -19.05 4.01 -14.67
N ARG A 201 -19.91 3.90 -13.65
CA ARG A 201 -21.32 3.49 -13.82
C ARG A 201 -22.12 4.52 -14.64
N ALA A 202 -21.94 5.81 -14.35
CA ALA A 202 -22.60 6.89 -15.10
C ALA A 202 -22.15 6.94 -16.57
N ASP A 203 -20.86 6.75 -16.84
CA ASP A 203 -20.33 6.69 -18.21
C ASP A 203 -20.86 5.47 -18.97
N GLU A 204 -20.97 4.31 -18.32
CA GLU A 204 -21.56 3.11 -18.92
C GLU A 204 -23.04 3.30 -19.22
N GLU A 205 -23.80 3.92 -18.31
CA GLU A 205 -25.20 4.28 -18.53
C GLU A 205 -25.35 5.25 -19.71
N ARG A 206 -24.49 6.28 -19.79
CA ARG A 206 -24.43 7.20 -20.92
C ARG A 206 -24.15 6.46 -22.23
N ARG A 207 -23.20 5.52 -22.26
CA ARG A 207 -22.93 4.68 -23.44
C ARG A 207 -24.14 3.84 -23.86
N ARG A 208 -24.86 3.25 -22.90
CA ARG A 208 -26.09 2.48 -23.18
C ARG A 208 -27.20 3.38 -23.73
N ALA A 209 -27.34 4.59 -23.20
CA ALA A 209 -28.31 5.57 -23.71
C ALA A 209 -27.99 6.01 -25.14
N ASP A 210 -26.72 6.33 -25.42
CA ASP A 210 -26.25 6.69 -26.76
C ASP A 210 -26.45 5.54 -27.76
N GLU A 211 -26.14 4.30 -27.36
CA GLU A 211 -26.37 3.11 -28.21
C GLU A 211 -27.86 2.90 -28.49
N LYS A 212 -28.72 3.07 -27.47
CA LYS A 212 -30.17 2.97 -27.63
C LYS A 212 -30.70 4.04 -28.59
N LEU A 213 -30.21 5.27 -28.50
CA LEU A 213 -30.57 6.36 -29.41
C LEU A 213 -30.11 6.04 -30.84
N ARG A 214 -28.90 5.49 -31.01
CA ARG A 214 -28.39 5.06 -32.32
C ARG A 214 -29.25 3.96 -32.95
N ARG A 215 -29.68 2.97 -32.16
CA ARG A 215 -30.58 1.90 -32.63
C ARG A 215 -31.95 2.45 -33.01
N ALA A 216 -32.51 3.38 -32.23
CA ALA A 216 -33.77 4.03 -32.56
C ALA A 216 -33.70 4.83 -33.87
N ALA A 217 -32.62 5.59 -34.07
CA ALA A 217 -32.40 6.33 -35.33
C ALA A 217 -32.26 5.40 -36.54
N GLN A 218 -31.56 4.25 -36.39
CA GLN A 218 -31.47 3.24 -37.45
C GLN A 218 -32.84 2.64 -37.79
N ALA A 219 -33.64 2.30 -36.78
CA ALA A 219 -34.99 1.78 -36.97
C ALA A 219 -35.91 2.79 -37.69
N GLN A 220 -35.84 4.08 -37.32
CA GLN A 220 -36.58 5.14 -38.00
C GLN A 220 -36.14 5.30 -39.46
N ALA A 221 -34.83 5.31 -39.73
CA ALA A 221 -34.32 5.40 -41.09
C ALA A 221 -34.75 4.20 -41.94
N GLU A 222 -34.78 2.99 -41.38
CA GLU A 222 -35.28 1.79 -42.07
C GLU A 222 -36.79 1.88 -42.34
N GLU A 223 -37.58 2.37 -41.39
CA GLU A 223 -39.02 2.58 -41.57
C GLU A 223 -39.31 3.62 -42.67
N GLU A 224 -38.56 4.73 -42.71
CA GLU A 224 -38.66 5.72 -43.77
C GLU A 224 -38.28 5.13 -45.14
N ARG A 225 -37.19 4.35 -45.21
CA ARG A 225 -36.82 3.63 -46.45
C ARG A 225 -37.93 2.69 -46.88
N ARG A 226 -38.58 1.99 -45.95
CA ARG A 226 -39.71 1.10 -46.23
C ARG A 226 -40.94 1.85 -46.71
N LYS A 227 -41.27 3.00 -46.11
CA LYS A 227 -42.35 3.89 -46.56
C LYS A 227 -42.08 4.44 -47.96
N HIS A 228 -40.87 4.91 -48.22
CA HIS A 228 -40.46 5.40 -49.53
C HIS A 228 -40.53 4.29 -50.60
N ALA A 229 -40.06 3.08 -50.28
CA ALA A 229 -40.17 1.93 -51.18
C ALA A 229 -41.64 1.60 -51.53
N ARG A 230 -42.54 1.59 -50.54
CA ARG A 230 -43.99 1.40 -50.77
C ARG A 230 -44.61 2.52 -51.60
N SER A 231 -44.18 3.76 -51.41
CA SER A 231 -44.65 4.90 -52.20
C SER A 231 -44.19 4.79 -53.66
N GLN A 232 -42.92 4.41 -53.88
CA GLN A 232 -42.39 4.15 -55.22
C GLN A 232 -43.09 2.99 -55.92
N GLU A 233 -43.36 1.89 -55.22
CA GLU A 233 -44.11 0.75 -55.76
C GLU A 233 -45.51 1.17 -56.22
N ARG A 234 -46.25 1.93 -55.38
CA ARG A 234 -47.55 2.51 -55.76
C ARG A 234 -47.45 3.48 -56.94
N GLY A 235 -46.38 4.26 -57.02
CA GLY A 235 -46.11 5.17 -58.13
C GLY A 235 -45.83 4.42 -59.44
N HIS A 236 -44.99 3.38 -59.39
CA HIS A 236 -44.69 2.50 -60.52
C HIS A 236 -45.92 1.73 -61.00
N GLU A 237 -46.79 1.30 -60.09
CA GLU A 237 -48.03 0.59 -60.45
C GLU A 237 -49.02 1.53 -61.14
N ARG A 238 -49.14 2.78 -60.69
CA ARG A 238 -49.92 3.83 -61.40
C ARG A 238 -49.29 4.24 -62.74
N GLY A 239 -47.96 4.33 -62.80
CA GLY A 239 -47.21 4.69 -64.00
C GLY A 239 -47.14 3.59 -65.06
N ARG A 240 -47.27 2.30 -64.68
CA ARG A 240 -47.37 1.21 -65.67
C ARG A 240 -48.66 1.27 -66.48
N SER A 241 -49.72 1.88 -65.95
CA SER A 241 -51.01 2.03 -66.64
C SER A 241 -51.08 3.23 -67.59
N GLN A 242 -50.09 4.12 -67.57
CA GLN A 242 -50.04 5.32 -68.40
C GLN A 242 -48.63 5.49 -68.97
N THR A 243 -48.50 5.55 -70.29
CA THR A 243 -47.29 5.93 -71.06
C THR A 243 -46.40 4.79 -71.57
N HIS A 244 -46.77 4.29 -72.75
CA HIS A 244 -45.79 3.92 -73.78
C HIS A 244 -45.39 5.21 -74.52
N ASN A 245 -44.38 5.96 -74.03
CA ASN A 245 -43.80 7.07 -74.78
C ASN A 245 -42.25 7.07 -74.67
N PRO A 246 -41.52 6.62 -75.70
CA PRO A 246 -40.09 6.29 -75.61
C PRO A 246 -39.14 7.51 -75.46
N ALA A 247 -39.63 8.74 -75.62
CA ALA A 247 -38.78 9.94 -75.59
C ALA A 247 -38.36 10.39 -74.17
N ALA A 248 -39.12 10.06 -73.12
CA ALA A 248 -38.84 10.49 -71.75
C ALA A 248 -37.73 9.67 -71.05
N ALA A 249 -37.44 8.45 -71.52
CA ALA A 249 -36.49 7.52 -70.91
C ALA A 249 -35.01 7.97 -71.01
N ALA A 250 -34.67 8.88 -71.93
CA ALA A 250 -33.30 9.35 -72.12
C ALA A 250 -32.89 10.43 -71.11
N ALA A 251 -33.81 11.27 -70.64
CA ALA A 251 -33.52 12.35 -69.69
C ALA A 251 -33.30 11.82 -68.25
N ASP A 252 -34.07 10.80 -67.87
CA ASP A 252 -34.01 10.20 -66.53
C ASP A 252 -32.66 9.50 -66.26
N LYS A 253 -32.07 8.90 -67.30
CA LYS A 253 -30.76 8.22 -67.22
C LYS A 253 -29.62 9.16 -66.79
N LYS A 254 -29.63 10.43 -67.20
CA LYS A 254 -28.62 11.43 -66.80
C LYS A 254 -28.81 11.89 -65.35
N TRP A 255 -30.05 11.99 -64.88
CA TRP A 255 -30.34 12.39 -63.50
C TRP A 255 -29.88 11.32 -62.50
N TYR A 256 -30.16 10.04 -62.77
CA TYR A 256 -29.65 8.93 -61.96
C TYR A 256 -28.12 8.86 -61.92
N GLN A 257 -27.44 9.12 -63.04
CA GLN A 257 -25.97 9.10 -63.08
C GLN A 257 -25.34 10.19 -62.21
N ASN A 258 -25.92 11.40 -62.18
CA ASN A 258 -25.40 12.50 -61.36
C ASN A 258 -25.64 12.28 -59.85
N ILE A 259 -26.80 11.75 -59.43
CA ILE A 259 -27.06 11.45 -58.01
C ILE A 259 -26.13 10.37 -57.46
N PHE A 260 -25.82 9.33 -58.25
CA PHE A 260 -24.84 8.32 -57.84
C PHE A 260 -23.43 8.91 -57.71
N ARG A 261 -23.09 9.90 -58.55
CA ARG A 261 -21.78 10.57 -58.50
C ARG A 261 -21.63 11.45 -57.26
N ASP A 262 -22.67 12.19 -56.88
CA ASP A 262 -22.65 13.03 -55.68
C ASP A 262 -22.71 12.22 -54.38
N LYS A 263 -23.57 11.19 -54.29
CA LYS A 263 -23.60 10.28 -53.13
C LYS A 263 -22.26 9.56 -52.91
N SER A 264 -21.53 9.27 -53.99
CA SER A 264 -20.18 8.68 -53.90
C SER A 264 -19.13 9.67 -53.40
N ARG A 265 -19.31 10.98 -53.65
CA ARG A 265 -18.42 12.02 -53.13
C ARG A 265 -18.64 12.27 -51.64
N ASP A 266 -19.88 12.31 -51.18
CA ASP A 266 -20.18 12.54 -49.77
C ASP A 266 -19.77 11.36 -48.88
N ARG A 267 -20.02 10.11 -49.32
CA ARG A 267 -19.53 8.92 -48.59
C ARG A 267 -18.02 8.94 -48.35
N ARG A 268 -17.23 9.37 -49.34
CA ARG A 268 -15.76 9.47 -49.20
C ARG A 268 -15.32 10.52 -48.19
N LYS A 269 -16.14 11.54 -47.95
CA LYS A 269 -15.82 12.63 -47.02
C LYS A 269 -16.04 12.20 -45.57
N ASP A 270 -17.09 11.42 -45.31
CA ASP A 270 -17.43 10.92 -43.97
C ASP A 270 -16.65 9.65 -43.58
N GLU A 271 -16.29 8.79 -44.54
CA GLU A 271 -15.51 7.56 -44.25
C GLU A 271 -14.07 7.84 -43.83
N ARG A 272 -13.47 8.95 -44.26
CA ARG A 272 -12.07 9.28 -43.94
C ARG A 272 -11.82 9.49 -42.43
N PRO A 273 -12.57 10.35 -41.71
CA PRO A 273 -12.36 10.55 -40.28
C PRO A 273 -12.70 9.29 -39.47
N GLU A 274 -13.71 8.51 -39.88
CA GLU A 274 -14.04 7.24 -39.21
C GLU A 274 -12.92 6.20 -39.38
N ARG A 275 -12.34 6.10 -40.58
CA ARG A 275 -11.18 5.24 -40.84
C ARG A 275 -9.93 5.69 -40.07
N GLU A 276 -9.71 6.99 -39.89
CA GLU A 276 -8.61 7.50 -39.07
C GLU A 276 -8.83 7.22 -37.58
N ARG A 277 -10.06 7.37 -37.06
CA ARG A 277 -10.40 6.99 -35.68
C ARG A 277 -10.19 5.50 -35.44
N ALA A 278 -10.70 4.64 -36.33
CA ALA A 278 -10.52 3.19 -36.24
C ALA A 278 -9.04 2.79 -36.26
N LYS A 279 -8.22 3.43 -37.11
CA LYS A 279 -6.76 3.22 -37.12
C LYS A 279 -6.08 3.70 -35.84
N SER A 280 -6.51 4.83 -35.27
CA SER A 280 -5.95 5.35 -34.01
C SER A 280 -6.31 4.46 -32.82
N GLU A 281 -7.54 3.97 -32.77
CA GLU A 281 -8.01 3.06 -31.73
C GLU A 281 -7.34 1.69 -31.83
N GLY A 282 -7.16 1.17 -33.05
CA GLY A 282 -6.39 -0.05 -33.29
C GLY A 282 -4.95 0.05 -32.78
N ARG A 283 -4.26 1.15 -33.09
CA ARG A 283 -2.90 1.41 -32.56
C ARG A 283 -2.87 1.56 -31.04
N ALA A 284 -3.89 2.17 -30.45
CA ALA A 284 -3.98 2.30 -28.99
C ALA A 284 -4.17 0.94 -28.30
N ARG A 285 -5.05 0.08 -28.84
CA ARG A 285 -5.24 -1.29 -28.35
C ARG A 285 -3.97 -2.13 -28.50
N GLU A 286 -3.33 -2.06 -29.67
CA GLU A 286 -2.07 -2.75 -29.93
C GLU A 286 -0.94 -2.29 -28.99
N ALA A 287 -0.84 -0.99 -28.70
CA ALA A 287 0.15 -0.45 -27.77
C ALA A 287 -0.08 -0.92 -26.32
N VAL A 288 -1.34 -1.02 -25.88
CA VAL A 288 -1.69 -1.56 -24.56
C VAL A 288 -1.36 -3.05 -24.48
N GLU A 289 -1.75 -3.83 -25.49
CA GLU A 289 -1.46 -5.26 -25.56
C GLU A 289 0.05 -5.53 -25.63
N ALA A 290 0.81 -4.72 -26.37
CA ALA A 290 2.27 -4.82 -26.44
C ALA A 290 2.94 -4.59 -25.07
N ARG A 291 2.44 -3.63 -24.29
CA ARG A 291 2.93 -3.40 -22.91
C ARG A 291 2.62 -4.60 -22.00
N GLU A 292 1.40 -5.11 -22.07
CA GLU A 292 1.00 -6.28 -21.29
C GLU A 292 1.84 -7.52 -21.62
N ARG A 293 2.16 -7.75 -22.90
CA ARG A 293 3.06 -8.84 -23.31
C ARG A 293 4.46 -8.68 -22.73
N VAL A 294 5.04 -7.47 -22.78
CA VAL A 294 6.37 -7.20 -22.22
C VAL A 294 6.39 -7.42 -20.71
N ASP A 295 5.36 -6.99 -19.98
CA ASP A 295 5.27 -7.20 -18.53
C ASP A 295 5.11 -8.69 -18.19
N LYS A 296 4.30 -9.42 -18.97
CA LYS A 296 4.10 -10.86 -18.83
C LYS A 296 5.38 -11.65 -19.13
N ASP A 297 6.11 -11.28 -20.18
CA ASP A 297 7.38 -11.92 -20.54
C ASP A 297 8.46 -11.59 -19.52
N ARG A 298 8.47 -10.37 -18.96
CA ARG A 298 9.38 -10.00 -17.86
C ARG A 298 9.09 -10.82 -16.60
N ALA A 299 7.81 -11.01 -16.25
CA ALA A 299 7.41 -11.86 -15.13
C ALA A 299 7.79 -13.34 -15.37
N ARG A 300 7.63 -13.83 -16.60
CA ARG A 300 8.03 -15.19 -16.99
C ARG A 300 9.55 -15.38 -16.95
N ASN A 301 10.32 -14.40 -17.42
CA ASN A 301 11.77 -14.43 -17.39
C ASN A 301 12.36 -14.26 -15.99
N ALA A 302 11.71 -13.46 -15.12
CA ALA A 302 12.11 -13.35 -13.71
C ALA A 302 12.00 -14.71 -12.98
N ASN A 303 11.04 -15.55 -13.39
CA ASN A 303 10.87 -16.92 -12.91
C ASN A 303 11.60 -17.97 -13.77
N SER A 304 12.46 -17.56 -14.70
CA SER A 304 13.23 -18.52 -15.49
C SER A 304 14.18 -19.31 -14.59
N ALA A 305 14.39 -20.59 -14.93
CA ALA A 305 15.24 -21.49 -14.15
C ALA A 305 16.64 -20.92 -13.88
N SER A 306 17.23 -20.23 -14.87
CA SER A 306 18.53 -19.57 -14.72
C SER A 306 18.48 -18.40 -13.74
N ALA A 307 17.44 -17.56 -13.79
CA ALA A 307 17.30 -16.42 -12.88
C ALA A 307 17.15 -16.89 -11.42
N VAL A 308 16.36 -17.94 -11.19
CA VAL A 308 16.20 -18.53 -9.86
C VAL A 308 17.51 -19.15 -9.36
N ALA A 309 18.24 -19.89 -10.21
CA ALA A 309 19.52 -20.48 -9.85
C ALA A 309 20.58 -19.42 -9.49
N THR A 310 20.68 -18.34 -10.29
CA THR A 310 21.58 -17.21 -10.00
C THR A 310 21.19 -16.50 -8.69
N SER A 311 19.90 -16.23 -8.48
CA SER A 311 19.41 -15.60 -7.26
C SER A 311 19.67 -16.46 -6.03
N TRP A 312 19.50 -17.78 -6.15
CA TRP A 312 19.82 -18.73 -5.08
C TRP A 312 21.31 -18.74 -4.74
N ALA A 313 22.19 -18.75 -5.73
CA ALA A 313 23.63 -18.73 -5.49
C ALA A 313 24.08 -17.44 -4.79
N ALA A 314 23.49 -16.29 -5.16
CA ALA A 314 23.73 -15.02 -4.48
C ALA A 314 23.20 -15.03 -3.03
N TYR A 315 21.99 -15.54 -2.82
CA TYR A 315 21.39 -15.74 -1.49
C TYR A 315 22.25 -16.64 -0.60
N ASP A 316 22.66 -17.81 -1.08
CA ASP A 316 23.41 -18.79 -0.29
C ASP A 316 24.78 -18.24 0.14
N LYS A 317 25.46 -17.56 -0.79
CA LYS A 317 26.72 -16.86 -0.52
C LYS A 317 26.55 -15.78 0.53
N THR A 318 25.59 -14.87 0.35
CA THR A 318 25.37 -13.74 1.27
C THR A 318 24.85 -14.19 2.63
N CYS A 319 23.99 -15.22 2.70
CA CYS A 319 23.58 -15.85 3.95
C CYS A 319 24.76 -16.48 4.69
N SER A 320 25.65 -17.16 3.97
CA SER A 320 26.85 -17.77 4.58
C SER A 320 27.78 -16.70 5.12
N GLU A 321 28.07 -15.65 4.34
CA GLU A 321 28.86 -14.49 4.78
C GLU A 321 28.23 -13.81 6.01
N LEU A 322 26.89 -13.67 6.03
CA LEU A 322 26.14 -13.07 7.13
C LEU A 322 26.21 -13.91 8.42
N MET A 323 26.15 -15.24 8.32
CA MET A 323 26.10 -16.16 9.47
C MET A 323 27.48 -16.60 9.96
N GLU A 324 28.50 -16.54 9.09
CA GLU A 324 29.89 -16.88 9.39
C GLU A 324 30.74 -15.68 9.79
N ALA A 325 30.23 -14.45 9.63
CA ALA A 325 30.89 -13.23 10.08
C ALA A 325 31.20 -13.31 11.57
N LYS A 326 32.34 -13.92 11.89
CA LYS A 326 33.03 -13.73 13.15
C LYS A 326 33.34 -12.24 13.21
N PRO A 327 33.28 -11.61 14.39
CA PRO A 327 33.65 -10.21 14.58
C PRO A 327 35.18 -10.01 14.43
N SER A 328 35.77 -10.51 13.34
CA SER A 328 37.12 -10.19 12.97
C SER A 328 37.14 -8.72 12.58
N LYS A 329 37.96 -7.96 13.32
CA LYS A 329 38.10 -6.51 13.24
C LYS A 329 38.17 -6.03 11.78
N GLY A 330 37.06 -5.51 11.26
CA GLY A 330 37.11 -4.48 10.22
C GLY A 330 36.59 -4.80 8.82
N LYS A 331 35.83 -5.87 8.58
CA LYS A 331 35.27 -6.10 7.22
C LYS A 331 33.76 -6.19 7.06
N MET A 332 32.98 -6.32 8.13
CA MET A 332 31.53 -6.17 8.00
C MET A 332 31.13 -4.70 8.06
N PRO A 333 30.24 -4.22 7.17
CA PRO A 333 29.65 -2.90 7.32
C PRO A 333 28.88 -2.90 8.64
N SER A 334 29.31 -2.08 9.60
CA SER A 334 28.74 -2.00 10.95
C SER A 334 27.34 -1.37 10.99
N ASN A 335 26.65 -1.29 9.86
CA ASN A 335 25.38 -0.60 9.67
C ASN A 335 24.52 -1.34 8.65
N LEU A 336 24.30 -2.64 8.83
CA LEU A 336 23.38 -3.40 7.97
C LEU A 336 21.97 -2.80 8.13
N THR A 337 21.33 -2.55 7.01
CA THR A 337 19.92 -2.14 6.96
C THR A 337 19.04 -3.33 6.64
N PHE A 338 17.72 -3.14 6.72
CA PHE A 338 16.75 -4.15 6.29
C PHE A 338 17.00 -4.63 4.84
N TYR A 339 17.50 -3.75 3.98
CA TYR A 339 17.70 -3.98 2.55
C TYR A 339 19.00 -4.72 2.22
N ASP A 340 19.93 -4.81 3.18
CA ASP A 340 21.19 -5.53 2.99
C ASP A 340 21.08 -7.00 3.37
N ILE A 341 19.99 -7.38 4.06
CA ILE A 341 19.74 -8.75 4.49
C ILE A 341 19.19 -9.54 3.29
N PRO A 342 19.79 -10.71 2.95
CA PRO A 342 19.36 -11.53 1.83
C PRO A 342 18.12 -12.35 2.21
N TRP A 343 16.95 -11.73 2.19
CA TRP A 343 15.69 -12.40 2.50
C TRP A 343 15.40 -13.55 1.50
N PRO A 344 14.73 -14.64 1.93
CA PRO A 344 14.48 -15.80 1.07
C PRO A 344 13.31 -15.55 0.10
N VAL A 345 13.46 -14.57 -0.79
CA VAL A 345 12.50 -14.19 -1.84
C VAL A 345 13.23 -14.05 -3.18
N LEU A 346 12.51 -14.09 -4.30
CA LEU A 346 13.09 -13.85 -5.61
C LEU A 346 13.44 -12.36 -5.77
N GLY A 347 14.72 -12.03 -5.62
CA GLY A 347 15.24 -10.66 -5.66
C GLY A 347 15.45 -10.07 -4.26
N GLN A 348 15.62 -8.76 -4.17
CA GLN A 348 15.79 -8.06 -2.90
C GLN A 348 14.43 -7.62 -2.35
N ALA A 349 14.12 -7.96 -1.10
CA ALA A 349 12.91 -7.46 -0.44
C ALA A 349 13.09 -5.97 -0.11
N ASN A 350 12.12 -5.15 -0.54
CA ASN A 350 12.10 -3.71 -0.26
C ASN A 350 11.13 -3.37 0.87
N SER A 351 10.29 -4.32 1.28
CA SER A 351 9.34 -4.10 2.36
C SER A 351 8.96 -5.40 3.06
N PHE A 352 8.31 -5.27 4.21
CA PHE A 352 7.66 -6.38 4.89
C PHE A 352 6.60 -7.08 4.06
N HIS A 353 5.91 -6.34 3.19
CA HIS A 353 4.85 -6.90 2.35
C HIS A 353 5.39 -7.88 1.30
N ASP A 354 6.71 -7.84 1.02
CA ASP A 354 7.34 -8.79 0.09
C ASP A 354 7.56 -10.17 0.74
N LEU A 355 7.60 -10.24 2.08
CA LEU A 355 7.84 -11.45 2.87
C LEU A 355 6.55 -12.28 3.04
N THR A 356 5.86 -12.54 1.93
CA THR A 356 4.64 -13.35 1.91
C THR A 356 4.95 -14.85 1.90
N ASN A 357 3.98 -15.67 2.34
CA ASN A 357 4.08 -17.13 2.24
C ASN A 357 4.35 -17.58 0.80
N GLN A 358 3.66 -16.98 -0.18
CA GLN A 358 3.82 -17.31 -1.60
C GLN A 358 5.23 -17.00 -2.13
N ASN A 359 5.79 -15.83 -1.82
CA ASN A 359 7.12 -15.45 -2.32
C ASN A 359 8.23 -16.31 -1.71
N ILE A 360 8.14 -16.58 -0.41
CA ILE A 360 9.11 -17.42 0.31
C ILE A 360 9.02 -18.88 -0.14
N ALA A 361 7.80 -19.42 -0.31
CA ALA A 361 7.57 -20.76 -0.83
C ALA A 361 8.11 -20.90 -2.26
N ALA A 362 7.78 -19.94 -3.14
CA ALA A 362 8.26 -19.93 -4.52
C ALA A 362 9.79 -19.92 -4.61
N PHE A 363 10.46 -19.22 -3.69
CA PHE A 363 11.92 -19.17 -3.63
C PHE A 363 12.55 -20.44 -3.04
N LEU A 364 12.16 -20.86 -1.82
CA LEU A 364 12.80 -21.98 -1.10
C LEU A 364 12.44 -23.36 -1.66
N LEU A 365 11.28 -23.50 -2.30
CA LEU A 365 10.78 -24.77 -2.83
C LEU A 365 11.01 -24.92 -4.34
N SER A 366 11.62 -23.92 -4.98
CA SER A 366 11.84 -23.98 -6.43
C SER A 366 12.67 -25.21 -6.82
N PRO A 367 12.28 -25.94 -7.88
CA PRO A 367 13.05 -27.08 -8.36
C PRO A 367 14.37 -26.66 -9.02
N HIS A 368 14.60 -25.35 -9.22
CA HIS A 368 15.75 -24.85 -9.99
C HIS A 368 17.01 -24.61 -9.15
N HIS A 369 16.97 -24.81 -7.83
CA HIS A 369 18.13 -24.70 -6.95
C HIS A 369 18.32 -25.94 -6.06
N SER A 370 19.55 -26.13 -5.57
CA SER A 370 19.90 -27.24 -4.68
C SER A 370 19.46 -28.61 -5.23
N GLN A 371 19.80 -28.89 -6.49
CA GLN A 371 19.47 -30.14 -7.15
C GLN A 371 19.89 -31.35 -6.28
N GLY A 372 18.99 -32.31 -6.11
CA GLY A 372 19.22 -33.50 -5.28
C GLY A 372 18.85 -33.35 -3.79
N LYS A 373 18.54 -32.14 -3.29
CA LYS A 373 17.97 -31.98 -1.94
C LYS A 373 16.45 -32.04 -2.00
N SER A 374 15.83 -32.82 -1.12
CA SER A 374 14.37 -32.84 -0.99
C SER A 374 13.85 -31.48 -0.52
N PRO A 375 12.62 -31.07 -0.89
CA PRO A 375 12.03 -29.81 -0.42
C PRO A 375 12.07 -29.66 1.11
N LYS A 376 11.80 -30.75 1.84
CA LYS A 376 11.90 -30.83 3.31
C LYS A 376 13.31 -30.56 3.82
N ALA A 377 14.35 -31.08 3.16
CA ALA A 377 15.74 -30.80 3.53
C ALA A 377 16.10 -29.33 3.31
N ARG A 378 15.61 -28.71 2.23
CA ARG A 378 15.83 -27.27 1.95
C ARG A 378 15.16 -26.38 2.99
N LEU A 379 13.92 -26.68 3.38
CA LEU A 379 13.23 -25.96 4.45
C LEU A 379 13.92 -26.09 5.81
N ARG A 380 14.43 -27.30 6.13
CA ARG A 380 15.23 -27.52 7.36
C ARG A 380 16.55 -26.74 7.35
N ALA A 381 17.19 -26.57 6.19
CA ALA A 381 18.36 -25.70 6.10
C ALA A 381 17.97 -24.23 6.33
N ALA A 382 16.84 -23.78 5.76
CA ALA A 382 16.35 -22.42 5.95
C ALA A 382 16.01 -22.10 7.43
N ILE A 383 15.37 -23.01 8.18
CA ILE A 383 15.05 -22.75 9.59
C ILE A 383 16.30 -22.61 10.47
N LEU A 384 17.41 -23.28 10.12
CA LEU A 384 18.68 -23.14 10.84
C LEU A 384 19.31 -21.75 10.66
N ILE A 385 19.09 -21.13 9.49
CA ILE A 385 19.56 -19.78 9.18
C ILE A 385 18.65 -18.74 9.82
N TRP A 386 17.33 -18.90 9.65
CA TRP A 386 16.32 -17.90 10.03
C TRP A 386 15.73 -18.11 11.43
N HIS A 387 16.37 -18.90 12.29
CA HIS A 387 15.92 -19.04 13.67
C HIS A 387 16.07 -17.70 14.42
N PRO A 388 15.01 -17.18 15.06
CA PRO A 388 15.03 -15.83 15.62
C PRO A 388 16.14 -15.62 16.65
N ASP A 389 16.37 -16.59 17.54
CA ASP A 389 17.43 -16.50 18.55
C ASP A 389 18.84 -16.48 17.95
N LYS A 390 19.16 -17.41 17.03
CA LYS A 390 20.49 -17.48 16.39
C LYS A 390 20.76 -16.25 15.53
N PHE A 391 19.74 -15.77 14.81
CA PHE A 391 19.84 -14.57 13.99
C PHE A 391 20.03 -13.33 14.87
N ALA A 392 19.29 -13.21 15.97
CA ALA A 392 19.42 -12.11 16.93
C ALA A 392 20.82 -12.06 17.54
N GLN A 393 21.42 -13.19 17.88
CA GLN A 393 22.75 -13.25 18.47
C GLN A 393 23.86 -12.89 17.45
N LYS A 394 23.74 -13.36 16.21
CA LYS A 394 24.81 -13.21 15.20
C LYS A 394 24.72 -11.94 14.37
N VAL A 395 23.52 -11.58 13.92
CA VAL A 395 23.34 -10.55 12.88
C VAL A 395 22.90 -9.23 13.47
N LEU A 396 22.00 -9.25 14.46
CA LEU A 396 21.39 -8.03 15.02
C LEU A 396 22.39 -7.01 15.59
N PRO A 397 23.53 -7.40 16.20
CA PRO A 397 24.56 -6.45 16.63
C PRO A 397 25.13 -5.60 15.49
N HIS A 398 25.10 -6.10 14.25
CA HIS A 398 25.60 -5.42 13.05
C HIS A 398 24.52 -4.62 12.32
N VAL A 399 23.25 -4.77 12.70
CA VAL A 399 22.12 -4.04 12.11
C VAL A 399 22.02 -2.66 12.74
N ALA A 400 21.84 -1.65 11.88
CA ALA A 400 21.59 -0.27 12.30
C ALA A 400 20.39 -0.21 13.27
N GLU A 401 20.53 0.53 14.37
CA GLU A 401 19.53 0.58 15.46
C GLU A 401 18.12 0.92 14.95
N SER A 402 18.02 1.82 13.97
CA SER A 402 16.75 2.23 13.34
C SER A 402 16.02 1.09 12.62
N HIS A 403 16.75 0.10 12.11
CA HIS A 403 16.19 -1.04 11.37
C HIS A 403 16.05 -2.31 12.21
N ARG A 404 16.64 -2.39 13.41
CA ARG A 404 16.52 -3.57 14.29
C ARG A 404 15.09 -4.05 14.54
N PRO A 405 14.11 -3.21 14.91
CA PRO A 405 12.74 -3.69 15.14
C PRO A 405 12.12 -4.29 13.87
N ALA A 406 12.40 -3.68 12.70
CA ALA A 406 11.96 -4.19 11.41
C ALA A 406 12.61 -5.55 11.10
N VAL A 407 13.92 -5.67 11.29
CA VAL A 407 14.63 -6.93 11.03
C VAL A 407 14.15 -8.06 11.95
N VAL A 408 13.96 -7.78 13.24
CA VAL A 408 13.46 -8.78 14.20
C VAL A 408 12.06 -9.27 13.82
N ALA A 409 11.14 -8.35 13.52
CA ALA A 409 9.80 -8.74 13.11
C ALA A 409 9.81 -9.53 11.78
N ALA A 410 10.66 -9.17 10.82
CA ALA A 410 10.77 -9.88 9.56
C ALA A 410 11.34 -11.29 9.71
N VAL A 411 12.36 -11.47 10.55
CA VAL A 411 12.90 -12.80 10.89
C VAL A 411 11.82 -13.67 11.53
N ASN A 412 11.02 -13.12 12.44
CA ASN A 412 9.90 -13.86 13.05
C ASN A 412 8.86 -14.30 12.01
N VAL A 413 8.53 -13.42 11.04
CA VAL A 413 7.61 -13.75 9.94
C VAL A 413 8.18 -14.87 9.06
N VAL A 414 9.45 -14.76 8.66
CA VAL A 414 10.12 -15.78 7.85
C VAL A 414 10.18 -17.12 8.60
N ALA A 415 10.60 -17.13 9.85
CA ALA A 415 10.69 -18.34 10.68
C ALA A 415 9.34 -19.05 10.84
N ARG A 416 8.26 -18.27 11.03
CA ARG A 416 6.90 -18.78 11.10
C ARG A 416 6.48 -19.40 9.76
N ILE A 417 6.64 -18.69 8.65
CA ILE A 417 6.28 -19.19 7.31
C ILE A 417 7.05 -20.46 6.97
N VAL A 418 8.36 -20.50 7.22
CA VAL A 418 9.19 -21.69 6.98
C VAL A 418 8.71 -22.87 7.83
N THR A 419 8.34 -22.64 9.10
CA THR A 419 7.77 -23.68 9.96
C THR A 419 6.44 -24.20 9.41
N GLU A 420 5.53 -23.32 8.99
CA GLU A 420 4.25 -23.70 8.36
C GLU A 420 4.46 -24.52 7.07
N LEU A 421 5.47 -24.16 6.25
CA LEU A 421 5.84 -24.91 5.06
C LEU A 421 6.41 -26.30 5.40
N ILE A 422 7.21 -26.43 6.47
CA ILE A 422 7.74 -27.73 6.93
C ILE A 422 6.60 -28.66 7.33
N SER A 423 5.63 -28.15 8.09
CA SER A 423 4.45 -28.93 8.48
C SER A 423 3.62 -29.35 7.28
N SER A 424 3.47 -28.47 6.29
CA SER A 424 2.69 -28.75 5.07
C SER A 424 3.35 -29.77 4.13
N HIS A 425 4.70 -29.81 4.09
CA HIS A 425 5.48 -30.77 3.28
C HIS A 425 5.98 -31.97 4.11
N GLY A 426 5.42 -32.14 5.32
CA GLY A 426 5.82 -33.15 6.29
C GLY A 426 5.12 -34.50 6.13
N ASN A 427 3.93 -34.48 5.54
CA ASN A 427 3.10 -35.63 5.14
C ASN A 427 3.39 -36.02 3.70
#